data_AF-A0A0J7K5L6-F1
#
_entry.id   AF-A0A0J7K5L6-F1
#
_cell.length_a   1.000
_cell.length_b   1.000
_cell.length_c   1.000
_cell.angle_alpha   90.00
_cell.angle_beta   90.00
_cell.angle_gamma   90.00
#
_symmetry.space_group_name_H-M   'P 1'
#
loop_
_entity.id
_entity.type
_entity.pdbx_description
1 polymer ?
#
loop_
_entity_poly.entity_id
_entity_poly.type
_entity_poly.pdbx_seq_one_letter_code
_entity_poly.pdbx_strand_id
1 'polypeptide(L)'
;MILIILLTWIYLWFNKRIKGLLLHYFDLDMQFVLKRQWALWCISKQNGTDKSKLKDDEVMFNIKKILKSCTDNPKIIMDENSCDSISFYGADQKGNSLFIKMNHRGYHVAEIILQLILSDGRVYVLPDYPDKTMTKDTNKKWSASGLKIESLEPRQRWRITYNGLLRNQCRGDTSNDDNVEHIRLNFIFIGKSQPLEWPGDWSTFLHADALAREPWRNPDWMHKIMQFGHLEEVDGTVSKIDWTDLKLSDFEKEDTIPMNYKITFTAAGKNYDAIINYTVGDAITCYNGQSCYWACTTRNLHVHLNGSGGIGLMIACCPYTGSKQIKSPDTRVQYLTRPDTFAQKDRYILHFADKQCQNENIVGGKAYSLAVLTSIITDDFIVPQGFCVTSLALERQLQHCKQLQDLINDIIDISRGKKKEDLETYCQKTVSIIQTTSVEEQIKQAILEGLERLELSANKKHVRNLYAVRSSAVGEDSEETSAAGQNSTYLGVKANDVIRCVAKCWASLFSYQSVEY
;
A
#
# COMPACT_ATOMS: atom_id res chain seq x y z
N MET A 1 40.80 -18.24 -29.92
CA MET A 1 40.81 -19.06 -28.68
C MET A 1 39.41 -19.56 -28.30
N ILE A 2 38.39 -18.71 -28.21
CA ILE A 2 37.00 -19.08 -27.83
C ILE A 2 36.34 -20.09 -28.79
N LEU A 3 36.52 -19.92 -30.10
CA LEU A 3 35.96 -20.84 -31.11
C LEU A 3 36.58 -22.25 -31.04
N ILE A 4 37.87 -22.32 -30.68
CA ILE A 4 38.61 -23.57 -30.54
C ILE A 4 38.10 -24.33 -29.31
N ILE A 5 37.86 -23.62 -28.19
CA ILE A 5 37.30 -24.17 -26.95
C ILE A 5 35.89 -24.73 -27.17
N LEU A 6 35.05 -24.04 -27.96
CA LEU A 6 33.69 -24.47 -28.29
C LEU A 6 33.67 -25.73 -29.18
N LEU A 7 34.57 -25.80 -30.17
CA LEU A 7 34.73 -26.96 -31.05
C LEU A 7 35.28 -28.18 -30.29
N THR A 8 36.23 -27.97 -29.36
CA THR A 8 36.67 -29.04 -28.45
C THR A 8 35.55 -29.51 -27.52
N TRP A 9 34.59 -28.65 -27.13
CA TRP A 9 33.45 -29.06 -26.32
C TRP A 9 32.43 -29.89 -27.10
N ILE A 10 32.12 -29.53 -28.35
CA ILE A 10 31.30 -30.38 -29.23
C ILE A 10 31.97 -31.76 -29.38
N TYR A 11 33.29 -31.78 -29.61
CA TYR A 11 34.06 -33.02 -29.73
C TYR A 11 34.08 -33.85 -28.43
N LEU A 12 34.26 -33.22 -27.27
CA LEU A 12 34.32 -33.89 -25.95
C LEU A 12 32.93 -34.27 -25.39
N TRP A 13 31.87 -33.56 -25.78
CA TRP A 13 30.49 -33.86 -25.39
C TRP A 13 29.98 -35.15 -26.05
N PHE A 14 30.37 -35.39 -27.32
CA PHE A 14 30.07 -36.63 -28.03
C PHE A 14 30.95 -37.82 -27.59
N ASN A 15 32.15 -37.58 -27.04
CA ASN A 15 33.12 -38.64 -26.75
C ASN A 15 33.20 -38.97 -25.24
N LYS A 16 32.31 -39.86 -24.77
CA LYS A 16 32.19 -40.27 -23.35
C LYS A 16 33.49 -40.78 -22.70
N ARG A 17 34.45 -41.30 -23.48
CA ARG A 17 35.71 -41.87 -22.98
C ARG A 17 36.72 -40.83 -22.46
N ILE A 18 36.66 -39.59 -22.97
CA ILE A 18 37.63 -38.53 -22.62
C ILE A 18 37.19 -37.74 -21.37
N LYS A 19 35.89 -37.70 -21.08
CA LYS A 19 35.33 -37.07 -19.86
C LYS A 19 35.92 -37.63 -18.56
N GLY A 20 36.18 -38.95 -18.51
CA GLY A 20 36.71 -39.60 -17.31
C GLY A 20 38.19 -39.29 -17.03
N LEU A 21 38.99 -38.97 -18.06
CA LEU A 21 40.44 -38.74 -17.90
C LEU A 21 40.78 -37.29 -17.49
N LEU A 22 40.01 -36.29 -17.92
CA LEU A 22 40.30 -34.87 -17.65
C LEU A 22 39.80 -34.39 -16.28
N LEU A 23 38.72 -34.99 -15.75
CA LEU A 23 38.18 -34.70 -14.42
C LEU A 23 39.15 -35.06 -13.28
N HIS A 24 40.18 -35.87 -13.55
CA HIS A 24 41.13 -36.30 -12.54
C HIS A 24 42.36 -35.38 -12.39
N TYR A 25 42.62 -34.50 -13.37
CA TYR A 25 43.88 -33.73 -13.46
C TYR A 25 43.73 -32.22 -13.26
N PHE A 26 42.52 -31.67 -13.34
CA PHE A 26 42.28 -30.24 -13.13
C PHE A 26 41.14 -30.08 -12.12
N ASP A 27 41.46 -29.62 -10.92
CA ASP A 27 40.50 -29.27 -9.85
C ASP A 27 39.76 -27.94 -10.17
N LEU A 28 39.44 -27.75 -11.45
CA LEU A 28 38.69 -26.63 -12.00
C LEU A 28 37.32 -27.15 -12.39
N ASP A 29 36.27 -26.57 -11.81
CA ASP A 29 34.90 -26.81 -12.26
C ASP A 29 34.72 -26.20 -13.67
N MET A 30 35.14 -26.95 -14.67
CA MET A 30 35.06 -26.58 -16.08
C MET A 30 33.61 -26.34 -16.52
N GLN A 31 32.62 -26.93 -15.84
CA GLN A 31 31.22 -26.67 -16.15
C GLN A 31 30.83 -25.25 -15.72
N PHE A 32 31.21 -24.85 -14.51
CA PHE A 32 31.01 -23.49 -14.03
C PHE A 32 31.72 -22.45 -14.91
N VAL A 33 32.99 -22.65 -15.25
CA VAL A 33 33.76 -21.72 -16.10
C VAL A 33 33.10 -21.53 -17.46
N LEU A 34 32.65 -22.61 -18.10
CA LEU A 34 31.99 -22.55 -19.41
C LEU A 34 30.60 -21.91 -19.35
N LYS A 35 29.80 -22.24 -18.33
CA LYS A 35 28.50 -21.59 -18.11
C LYS A 35 28.65 -20.09 -17.88
N ARG A 36 29.61 -19.68 -17.07
CA ARG A 36 29.92 -18.27 -16.78
C ARG A 36 30.31 -17.52 -18.05
N GLN A 37 31.18 -18.10 -18.89
CA GLN A 37 31.58 -17.49 -20.16
C GLN A 37 30.41 -17.36 -21.15
N TRP A 38 29.54 -18.37 -21.23
CA TRP A 38 28.34 -18.30 -22.06
C TRP A 38 27.33 -17.26 -21.55
N ALA A 39 27.11 -17.19 -20.24
CA ALA A 39 26.25 -16.18 -19.62
C ALA A 39 26.77 -14.75 -19.86
N LEU A 40 28.09 -14.53 -19.70
CA LEU A 40 28.74 -13.27 -20.06
C LEU A 40 28.49 -12.90 -21.53
N TRP A 41 28.62 -13.86 -22.44
CA TRP A 41 28.36 -13.64 -23.86
C TRP A 41 26.89 -13.26 -24.13
N CYS A 42 25.92 -13.98 -23.54
CA CYS A 42 24.50 -13.68 -23.69
C CYS A 42 24.13 -12.28 -23.17
N ILE A 43 24.58 -11.92 -21.96
CA ILE A 43 24.33 -10.61 -21.36
C ILE A 43 25.00 -9.50 -22.19
N SER A 44 26.24 -9.73 -22.65
CA SER A 44 26.95 -8.76 -23.49
C SER A 44 26.30 -8.57 -24.87
N LYS A 45 25.72 -9.62 -25.45
CA LYS A 45 25.00 -9.55 -26.73
C LYS A 45 23.71 -8.75 -26.60
N GLN A 46 22.96 -8.96 -25.51
CA GLN A 46 21.72 -8.23 -25.22
C GLN A 46 22.00 -6.73 -25.05
N ASN A 47 23.07 -6.38 -24.30
CA ASN A 47 23.54 -4.99 -24.14
C ASN A 47 24.13 -4.40 -25.44
N GLY A 48 24.61 -5.23 -26.37
CA GLY A 48 25.17 -4.82 -27.66
C GLY A 48 24.12 -4.61 -28.77
N THR A 49 23.00 -5.33 -28.74
CA THR A 49 21.92 -5.20 -29.75
C THR A 49 21.06 -3.94 -29.62
N ASP A 50 21.10 -3.24 -28.48
CA ASP A 50 20.32 -2.00 -28.25
C ASP A 50 21.02 -0.73 -28.74
N LYS A 51 22.30 -0.78 -29.14
CA LYS A 51 23.02 0.42 -29.61
C LYS A 51 22.97 0.67 -31.12
N SER A 52 22.53 -0.29 -31.93
CA SER A 52 22.60 -0.19 -33.40
C SER A 52 21.26 -0.25 -34.14
N LYS A 53 20.13 -0.28 -33.43
CA LYS A 53 18.78 -0.23 -34.03
C LYS A 53 17.86 0.65 -33.18
N LEU A 54 18.08 1.95 -33.24
CA LEU A 54 17.08 2.94 -32.85
C LEU A 54 16.67 3.66 -34.13
N LYS A 55 15.51 3.29 -34.70
CA LYS A 55 14.84 4.11 -35.71
C LYS A 55 14.21 5.30 -34.98
N ASP A 56 14.26 6.49 -35.58
CA ASP A 56 13.83 7.76 -34.96
C ASP A 56 12.41 7.73 -34.36
N ASP A 57 11.51 6.90 -34.91
CA ASP A 57 10.14 6.71 -34.37
C ASP A 57 10.12 5.98 -33.01
N GLU A 58 11.07 5.08 -32.77
CA GLU A 58 11.22 4.31 -31.52
C GLU A 58 11.95 5.12 -30.45
N VAL A 59 12.85 6.03 -30.86
CA VAL A 59 13.45 7.05 -29.99
C VAL A 59 12.35 7.98 -29.46
N MET A 60 11.43 8.46 -30.31
CA MET A 60 10.30 9.28 -29.86
C MET A 60 9.30 8.52 -28.98
N PHE A 61 9.10 7.22 -29.22
CA PHE A 61 8.30 6.36 -28.34
C PHE A 61 8.96 6.11 -26.99
N ASN A 62 10.28 5.89 -26.96
CA ASN A 62 11.06 5.72 -25.73
C ASN A 62 11.23 7.04 -24.97
N ILE A 63 11.40 8.17 -25.65
CA ILE A 63 11.34 9.50 -25.03
C ILE A 63 9.96 9.72 -24.41
N LYS A 64 8.85 9.33 -25.07
CA LYS A 64 7.51 9.36 -24.45
C LYS A 64 7.33 8.37 -23.29
N LYS A 65 8.10 7.27 -23.24
CA LYS A 65 8.10 6.28 -22.14
C LYS A 65 8.98 6.72 -20.96
N ILE A 66 10.08 7.42 -21.23
CA ILE A 66 10.99 8.06 -20.27
C ILE A 66 10.35 9.34 -19.70
N LEU A 67 9.66 10.12 -20.54
CA LEU A 67 8.85 11.28 -20.16
C LEU A 67 7.47 10.89 -19.60
N LYS A 68 7.09 9.60 -19.67
CA LYS A 68 5.94 9.12 -18.91
C LYS A 68 6.35 9.23 -17.46
N SER A 69 5.77 10.19 -16.74
CA SER A 69 5.99 10.34 -15.30
C SER A 69 5.99 8.96 -14.64
N CYS A 70 7.12 8.51 -14.09
CA CYS A 70 7.12 7.40 -13.16
C CYS A 70 6.29 7.86 -11.98
N THR A 71 4.99 7.60 -12.05
CA THR A 71 4.15 7.73 -10.88
C THR A 71 4.44 6.50 -10.06
N ASP A 72 5.17 6.69 -8.99
CA ASP A 72 5.37 5.72 -7.93
C ASP A 72 4.07 5.39 -7.17
N ASN A 73 2.91 5.72 -7.74
CA ASN A 73 1.60 5.33 -7.23
C ASN A 73 1.39 3.82 -7.46
N PRO A 74 0.69 3.16 -6.54
CA PRO A 74 0.42 1.73 -6.67
C PRO A 74 -0.38 1.43 -7.93
N LYS A 75 -0.02 0.32 -8.57
CA LYS A 75 -0.73 -0.22 -9.74
C LYS A 75 -1.93 -1.04 -9.28
N ILE A 76 -3.04 -0.92 -10.02
CA ILE A 76 -4.19 -1.81 -9.81
C ILE A 76 -3.81 -3.18 -10.37
N ILE A 77 -3.78 -4.18 -9.50
CA ILE A 77 -3.48 -5.57 -9.86
C ILE A 77 -4.77 -6.37 -9.85
N MET A 78 -5.08 -6.99 -10.99
CA MET A 78 -6.25 -7.85 -11.17
C MET A 78 -5.94 -9.35 -11.04
N ASP A 79 -4.65 -9.71 -10.99
CA ASP A 79 -4.19 -11.10 -10.83
C ASP A 79 -3.88 -11.41 -9.35
N GLU A 80 -4.42 -12.52 -8.85
CA GLU A 80 -4.24 -13.00 -7.48
C GLU A 80 -2.78 -13.30 -7.13
N ASN A 81 -2.00 -13.73 -8.11
CA ASN A 81 -0.61 -14.15 -7.90
C ASN A 81 0.39 -12.99 -8.01
N SER A 82 -0.07 -11.83 -8.45
CA SER A 82 0.76 -10.64 -8.64
C SER A 82 0.69 -9.70 -7.42
N CYS A 83 1.77 -8.99 -7.15
CA CYS A 83 1.81 -7.94 -6.12
C CYS A 83 2.64 -6.74 -6.56
N ASP A 84 2.21 -5.54 -6.18
CA ASP A 84 2.98 -4.30 -6.28
C ASP A 84 3.51 -4.00 -4.88
N SER A 85 4.82 -3.95 -4.73
CA SER A 85 5.46 -3.91 -3.41
C SER A 85 6.36 -2.70 -3.34
N ILE A 86 6.22 -1.94 -2.25
CA ILE A 86 7.20 -0.94 -1.84
C ILE A 86 7.77 -1.32 -0.47
N SER A 87 9.06 -1.09 -0.29
CA SER A 87 9.74 -1.40 0.97
C SER A 87 10.77 -0.32 1.30
N PHE A 88 10.77 0.09 2.55
CA PHE A 88 11.68 1.06 3.14
C PHE A 88 12.39 0.41 4.31
N TYR A 89 13.70 0.54 4.35
CA TYR A 89 14.47 -0.01 5.45
C TYR A 89 15.69 0.87 5.72
N GLY A 90 16.14 0.87 6.97
CA GLY A 90 17.32 1.62 7.37
C GLY A 90 17.64 1.46 8.85
N ALA A 91 18.88 1.76 9.19
CA ALA A 91 19.36 1.85 10.56
C ALA A 91 20.17 3.14 10.75
N ASP A 92 20.13 3.72 11.94
CA ASP A 92 20.94 4.89 12.30
C ASP A 92 22.13 4.51 13.17
N GLN A 93 23.05 5.46 13.38
CA GLN A 93 24.26 5.27 14.20
C GLN A 93 24.00 5.00 15.68
N LYS A 94 22.79 5.28 16.18
CA LYS A 94 22.42 5.03 17.58
C LYS A 94 21.93 3.59 17.77
N GLY A 95 21.69 2.84 16.69
CA GLY A 95 21.14 1.49 16.73
C GLY A 95 19.61 1.45 16.61
N ASN A 96 18.96 2.57 16.27
CA ASN A 96 17.55 2.52 15.87
C ASN A 96 17.46 1.96 14.45
N SER A 97 16.43 1.16 14.17
CA SER A 97 16.16 0.68 12.83
C SER A 97 14.68 0.61 12.52
N LEU A 98 14.38 0.69 11.23
CA LEU A 98 13.05 0.71 10.70
C LEU A 98 12.97 -0.23 9.50
N PHE A 99 11.92 -1.03 9.45
CA PHE A 99 11.51 -1.77 8.27
C PHE A 99 10.02 -1.56 8.04
N ILE A 100 9.68 -0.99 6.89
CA ILE A 100 8.31 -0.79 6.43
C ILE A 100 8.18 -1.47 5.08
N LYS A 101 7.14 -2.27 4.91
CA LYS A 101 6.79 -2.86 3.62
C LYS A 101 5.28 -2.79 3.42
N MET A 102 4.88 -2.40 2.22
CA MET A 102 3.49 -2.41 1.80
C MET A 102 3.38 -3.15 0.46
N ASN A 103 2.55 -4.21 0.43
CA ASN A 103 2.25 -4.96 -0.79
C ASN A 103 0.80 -4.73 -1.17
N HIS A 104 0.52 -4.20 -2.35
CA HIS A 104 -0.81 -4.25 -2.94
C HIS A 104 -0.94 -5.56 -3.73
N ARG A 105 -1.91 -6.39 -3.37
CA ARG A 105 -2.26 -7.64 -4.05
C ARG A 105 -3.58 -7.50 -4.80
N GLY A 106 -3.95 -8.53 -5.56
CA GLY A 106 -5.28 -8.66 -6.16
C GLY A 106 -6.42 -8.43 -5.17
N TYR A 107 -7.56 -7.96 -5.68
CA TYR A 107 -8.76 -7.63 -4.89
C TYR A 107 -8.57 -6.56 -3.81
N HIS A 108 -7.74 -5.54 -4.11
CA HIS A 108 -7.55 -4.35 -3.27
C HIS A 108 -6.87 -4.63 -1.93
N VAL A 109 -6.21 -5.77 -1.77
CA VAL A 109 -5.65 -6.16 -0.49
C VAL A 109 -4.25 -5.57 -0.30
N ALA A 110 -4.08 -4.70 0.69
CA ALA A 110 -2.79 -4.20 1.14
C ALA A 110 -2.27 -5.07 2.30
N GLU A 111 -1.09 -5.64 2.15
CA GLU A 111 -0.34 -6.27 3.23
C GLU A 111 0.67 -5.27 3.79
N ILE A 112 0.65 -5.02 5.10
CA ILE A 112 1.58 -4.09 5.74
C ILE A 112 2.49 -4.82 6.72
N ILE A 113 3.76 -4.42 6.70
CA ILE A 113 4.75 -4.74 7.72
C ILE A 113 5.30 -3.41 8.20
N LEU A 114 5.30 -3.20 9.52
CA LEU A 114 5.96 -2.08 10.19
C LEU A 114 6.70 -2.64 11.39
N GLN A 115 8.01 -2.46 11.40
CA GLN A 115 8.91 -2.84 12.49
C GLN A 115 9.78 -1.65 12.83
N LEU A 116 9.72 -1.20 14.08
CA LEU A 116 10.57 -0.14 14.61
C LEU A 116 11.34 -0.69 15.81
N ILE A 117 12.66 -0.71 15.70
CA ILE A 117 13.58 -1.09 16.77
C ILE A 117 14.24 0.18 17.28
N LEU A 118 14.18 0.40 18.58
CA LEU A 118 14.85 1.51 19.24
C LEU A 118 16.16 1.06 19.87
N SER A 119 17.10 1.99 19.94
CA SER A 119 18.42 1.82 20.57
C SER A 119 18.39 1.42 22.04
N ASP A 120 17.27 1.61 22.73
CA ASP A 120 17.04 1.16 24.11
C ASP A 120 16.50 -0.28 24.20
N GLY A 121 16.42 -0.98 23.07
CA GLY A 121 15.95 -2.37 22.97
C GLY A 121 14.44 -2.51 22.77
N ARG A 122 13.66 -1.41 22.82
CA ARG A 122 12.22 -1.49 22.57
C ARG A 122 11.93 -1.84 21.11
N VAL A 123 11.00 -2.77 20.93
CA VAL A 123 10.56 -3.24 19.62
C VAL A 123 9.07 -2.98 19.46
N TYR A 124 8.73 -2.23 18.42
CA TYR A 124 7.36 -1.90 18.06
C TYR A 124 6.98 -2.56 16.73
N VAL A 125 5.86 -3.28 16.75
CA VAL A 125 5.29 -3.98 15.59
C VAL A 125 3.79 -3.73 15.50
N LEU A 126 3.15 -4.07 14.39
CA LEU A 126 1.69 -4.01 14.28
C LEU A 126 1.02 -4.93 15.33
N PRO A 127 -0.19 -4.60 15.83
CA PRO A 127 -0.84 -5.35 16.90
C PRO A 127 -1.12 -6.82 16.56
N ASP A 128 -1.38 -7.10 15.28
CA ASP A 128 -1.67 -8.43 14.73
C ASP A 128 -0.41 -9.26 14.44
N TYR A 129 0.79 -8.76 14.76
CA TYR A 129 2.05 -9.49 14.57
C TYR A 129 2.01 -10.89 15.21
N PRO A 130 2.61 -11.94 14.59
CA PRO A 130 3.38 -11.94 13.34
C PRO A 130 2.51 -12.03 12.08
N ASP A 131 1.18 -12.01 12.23
CA ASP A 131 0.23 -12.00 11.14
C ASP A 131 0.11 -10.60 10.54
N LYS A 132 -0.12 -10.55 9.23
CA LYS A 132 -0.15 -9.29 8.49
C LYS A 132 -1.49 -8.61 8.69
N THR A 133 -1.48 -7.29 8.81
CA THR A 133 -2.71 -6.52 8.64
C THR A 133 -3.05 -6.47 7.15
N MET A 134 -4.18 -7.10 6.81
CA MET A 134 -4.74 -7.16 5.47
C MET A 134 -5.88 -6.14 5.40
N THR A 135 -5.67 -5.03 4.71
CA THR A 135 -6.73 -4.03 4.51
C THR A 135 -7.13 -3.96 3.06
N LYS A 136 -8.42 -3.83 2.79
CA LYS A 136 -8.89 -3.54 1.44
C LYS A 136 -8.81 -2.04 1.18
N ASP A 137 -7.76 -1.58 0.50
CA ASP A 137 -7.59 -0.17 0.08
C ASP A 137 -8.07 0.01 -1.37
N THR A 138 -9.05 0.89 -1.55
CA THR A 138 -9.66 1.20 -2.85
C THR A 138 -8.96 2.35 -3.59
N ASN A 139 -7.85 2.89 -3.07
CA ASN A 139 -7.21 4.06 -3.65
C ASN A 139 -5.90 3.74 -4.39
N LYS A 140 -5.59 4.53 -5.42
CA LYS A 140 -4.26 4.55 -6.08
C LYS A 140 -3.21 5.25 -5.19
N LYS A 141 -3.24 5.00 -3.89
CA LYS A 141 -2.36 5.62 -2.87
C LYS A 141 -1.76 4.50 -2.02
N TRP A 142 -0.54 4.69 -1.51
CA TRP A 142 0.06 3.74 -0.58
C TRP A 142 -0.42 4.07 0.85
N SER A 143 -1.67 3.74 1.17
CA SER A 143 -2.28 4.11 2.45
C SER A 143 -3.14 3.00 3.02
N ALA A 144 -2.81 2.50 4.20
CA ALA A 144 -3.57 1.43 4.83
C ALA A 144 -3.24 1.33 6.32
N SER A 145 -4.21 0.94 7.16
CA SER A 145 -4.02 0.70 8.62
C SER A 145 -3.26 1.81 9.36
N GLY A 146 -3.55 3.08 9.05
CA GLY A 146 -2.87 4.23 9.65
C GLY A 146 -1.48 4.54 9.09
N LEU A 147 -0.90 3.68 8.25
CA LEU A 147 0.31 3.94 7.47
C LEU A 147 -0.04 4.66 6.17
N LYS A 148 0.67 5.74 5.85
CA LYS A 148 0.56 6.47 4.58
C LYS A 148 1.96 6.76 4.06
N ILE A 149 2.18 6.45 2.79
CA ILE A 149 3.43 6.63 2.06
C ILE A 149 3.12 7.51 0.85
N GLU A 150 3.78 8.66 0.78
CA GLU A 150 3.56 9.67 -0.26
C GLU A 150 4.88 9.94 -0.98
N SER A 151 4.91 9.74 -2.30
CA SER A 151 6.04 10.13 -3.13
C SER A 151 6.08 11.65 -3.26
N LEU A 152 7.11 12.28 -2.69
CA LEU A 152 7.37 13.72 -2.86
C LEU A 152 8.23 13.95 -4.11
N GLU A 153 9.19 13.07 -4.33
CA GLU A 153 10.05 13.00 -5.51
C GLU A 153 10.21 11.52 -5.87
N PRO A 154 9.70 11.08 -7.04
CA PRO A 154 9.71 9.67 -7.40
C PRO A 154 11.10 9.04 -7.23
N ARG A 155 11.14 7.87 -6.60
CA ARG A 155 12.31 7.04 -6.33
C ARG A 155 13.39 7.65 -5.44
N GLN A 156 13.22 8.89 -4.98
CA GLN A 156 14.23 9.60 -4.21
C GLN A 156 13.72 10.03 -2.83
N ARG A 157 12.54 10.66 -2.77
CA ARG A 157 12.07 11.37 -1.58
C ARG A 157 10.63 11.04 -1.26
N TRP A 158 10.42 10.55 -0.05
CA TRP A 158 9.13 10.00 0.37
C TRP A 158 8.75 10.55 1.73
N ARG A 159 7.47 10.89 1.90
CA ARG A 159 6.90 11.15 3.22
C ARG A 159 6.27 9.86 3.72
N ILE A 160 6.65 9.47 4.93
CA ILE A 160 6.06 8.31 5.61
C ILE A 160 5.43 8.80 6.90
N THR A 161 4.13 8.54 7.04
CA THR A 161 3.38 8.85 8.25
C THR A 161 2.68 7.60 8.76
N TYR A 162 2.70 7.41 10.08
CA TYR A 162 1.92 6.37 10.74
C TYR A 162 1.15 6.99 11.89
N ASN A 163 -0.13 6.65 12.02
CA ASN A 163 -0.97 7.06 13.15
C ASN A 163 -1.90 5.90 13.50
N GLY A 164 -1.56 5.17 14.55
CA GLY A 164 -2.28 3.96 14.91
C GLY A 164 -1.68 3.25 16.13
N LEU A 165 -2.16 2.04 16.38
CA LEU A 165 -1.72 1.21 17.51
C LEU A 165 -0.52 0.35 17.11
N LEU A 166 0.54 0.34 17.92
CA LEU A 166 1.66 -0.60 17.79
C LEU A 166 1.85 -1.36 19.10
N ARG A 167 2.22 -2.64 18.98
CA ARG A 167 2.53 -3.51 20.11
C ARG A 167 4.00 -3.40 20.46
N ASN A 168 4.27 -3.16 21.74
CA ASN A 168 5.61 -3.19 22.32
C ASN A 168 5.95 -4.62 22.73
N GLN A 169 6.78 -5.29 21.94
CA GLN A 169 7.20 -6.69 22.15
C GLN A 169 7.99 -6.90 23.47
N CYS A 170 8.54 -5.83 24.03
CA CYS A 170 9.33 -5.91 25.27
C CYS A 170 8.45 -5.84 26.54
N ARG A 171 7.13 -5.70 26.41
CA ARG A 171 6.19 -5.58 27.53
C ARG A 171 5.04 -6.58 27.35
N GLY A 172 4.56 -7.17 28.44
CA GLY A 172 3.35 -8.00 28.44
C GLY A 172 3.47 -9.33 27.67
N ASP A 173 2.39 -10.11 27.71
CA ASP A 173 2.23 -11.29 26.84
C ASP A 173 1.68 -10.84 25.47
N THR A 174 2.17 -11.46 24.40
CA THR A 174 1.65 -11.33 23.03
C THR A 174 0.16 -11.61 22.90
N SER A 175 -0.45 -12.28 23.89
CA SER A 175 -1.87 -12.64 23.92
C SER A 175 -2.80 -11.59 24.54
N ASN A 176 -2.27 -10.52 25.16
CA ASN A 176 -3.07 -9.49 25.84
C ASN A 176 -2.76 -8.07 25.33
N ASP A 177 -3.74 -7.17 25.33
CA ASP A 177 -3.59 -5.82 24.75
C ASP A 177 -2.89 -4.79 25.66
N ASP A 178 -2.41 -5.22 26.84
CA ASP A 178 -1.75 -4.37 27.84
C ASP A 178 -0.42 -3.73 27.35
N ASN A 179 0.13 -4.22 26.24
CA ASN A 179 1.37 -3.74 25.62
C ASN A 179 1.14 -3.01 24.28
N VAL A 180 -0.10 -2.65 23.96
CA VAL A 180 -0.45 -1.91 22.76
C VAL A 180 -0.48 -0.41 23.08
N GLU A 181 0.33 0.36 22.36
CA GLU A 181 0.51 1.80 22.55
C GLU A 181 0.08 2.54 21.27
N HIS A 182 -0.58 3.69 21.40
CA HIS A 182 -0.90 4.53 20.25
C HIS A 182 0.33 5.34 19.82
N ILE A 183 0.83 5.13 18.61
CA ILE A 183 2.06 5.71 18.09
C ILE A 183 1.78 6.59 16.88
N ARG A 184 2.48 7.74 16.85
CA ARG A 184 2.52 8.66 15.71
C ARG A 184 3.95 8.77 15.18
N LEU A 185 4.13 8.46 13.90
CA LEU A 185 5.38 8.65 13.16
C LEU A 185 5.14 9.63 12.01
N ASN A 186 6.08 10.54 11.79
CA ASN A 186 6.08 11.43 10.63
C ASN A 186 7.52 11.80 10.29
N PHE A 187 8.02 11.31 9.15
CA PHE A 187 9.38 11.60 8.70
C PHE A 187 9.50 11.55 7.18
N ILE A 188 10.61 12.11 6.69
CA ILE A 188 10.98 12.07 5.27
C ILE A 188 12.06 11.00 5.10
N PHE A 189 11.79 10.03 4.24
CA PHE A 189 12.77 9.04 3.79
C PHE A 189 13.42 9.55 2.49
N ILE A 190 14.76 9.59 2.48
CA ILE A 190 15.55 10.07 1.34
C ILE A 190 16.53 8.97 0.95
N GLY A 191 16.38 8.42 -0.25
CA GLY A 191 17.44 7.60 -0.86
C GLY A 191 18.63 8.50 -1.18
N LYS A 192 19.83 8.15 -0.73
CA LYS A 192 21.05 8.92 -1.05
C LYS A 192 21.61 8.57 -2.42
N SER A 193 21.57 7.29 -2.78
CA SER A 193 22.03 6.82 -4.09
C SER A 193 21.11 7.29 -5.21
N GLN A 194 21.63 7.36 -6.43
CA GLN A 194 20.77 7.45 -7.61
C GLN A 194 19.87 6.20 -7.69
N PRO A 195 18.64 6.31 -8.23
CA PRO A 195 17.77 5.17 -8.41
C PRO A 195 18.43 4.11 -9.29
N LEU A 196 18.54 2.88 -8.79
CA LEU A 196 19.09 1.75 -9.52
C LEU A 196 17.94 0.95 -10.16
N GLU A 197 18.04 0.67 -11.45
CA GLU A 197 17.09 -0.11 -12.22
C GLU A 197 17.57 -1.54 -12.45
N TRP A 198 16.69 -2.49 -12.15
CA TRP A 198 16.88 -3.87 -12.53
C TRP A 198 16.39 -4.13 -13.97
N PRO A 199 17.12 -4.93 -14.77
CA PRO A 199 18.45 -5.49 -14.52
C PRO A 199 19.63 -4.60 -14.96
N GLY A 200 19.37 -3.40 -15.51
CA GLY A 200 20.37 -2.56 -16.18
C GLY A 200 21.58 -2.17 -15.32
N ASP A 201 21.36 -1.90 -14.03
CA ASP A 201 22.41 -1.37 -13.14
C ASP A 201 23.24 -2.43 -12.41
N TRP A 202 23.04 -3.71 -12.70
CA TRP A 202 23.75 -4.80 -12.01
C TRP A 202 25.10 -5.13 -12.67
N SER A 203 25.99 -5.80 -11.94
CA SER A 203 27.28 -6.25 -12.51
C SER A 203 27.04 -7.41 -13.46
N THR A 204 27.53 -7.28 -14.69
CA THR A 204 27.50 -8.35 -15.69
C THR A 204 28.26 -9.59 -15.20
N PHE A 205 29.30 -9.41 -14.37
CA PHE A 205 30.10 -10.49 -13.84
C PHE A 205 29.39 -11.27 -12.74
N LEU A 206 28.82 -10.59 -11.73
CA LEU A 206 28.03 -11.26 -10.70
C LEU A 206 26.79 -11.93 -11.28
N HIS A 207 26.12 -11.30 -12.25
CA HIS A 207 24.99 -11.90 -12.94
C HIS A 207 25.41 -13.18 -13.65
N ALA A 208 26.50 -13.17 -14.42
CA ALA A 208 27.00 -14.37 -15.09
C ALA A 208 27.49 -15.46 -14.11
N ASP A 209 28.08 -15.06 -12.98
CA ASP A 209 28.52 -15.99 -11.93
C ASP A 209 27.33 -16.70 -11.29
N ALA A 210 26.30 -15.95 -10.90
CA ALA A 210 25.06 -16.47 -10.36
C ALA A 210 24.39 -17.44 -11.33
N LEU A 211 24.28 -17.07 -12.62
CA LEU A 211 23.72 -17.93 -13.67
C LEU A 211 24.53 -19.23 -13.84
N ALA A 212 25.84 -19.18 -13.64
CA ALA A 212 26.70 -20.36 -13.78
C ALA A 212 26.51 -21.37 -12.64
N ARG A 213 26.14 -20.91 -11.44
CA ARG A 213 25.89 -21.76 -10.26
C ARG A 213 24.53 -22.46 -10.30
N GLU A 214 23.58 -21.97 -11.09
CA GLU A 214 22.24 -22.56 -11.18
C GLU A 214 22.24 -23.93 -11.92
N PRO A 215 21.38 -24.87 -11.49
CA PRO A 215 21.10 -26.09 -12.25
C PRO A 215 20.21 -25.77 -13.47
N TRP A 216 20.79 -25.80 -14.68
CA TRP A 216 20.11 -25.50 -15.94
C TRP A 216 19.16 -26.62 -16.40
N ARG A 217 18.14 -26.95 -15.60
CA ARG A 217 17.18 -28.04 -15.88
C ARG A 217 15.89 -27.58 -16.58
N ASN A 218 15.49 -26.30 -16.47
CA ASN A 218 14.29 -25.69 -17.08
C ASN A 218 14.55 -24.19 -17.37
N PRO A 219 14.13 -23.59 -18.51
CA PRO A 219 14.29 -22.16 -18.84
C PRO A 219 13.97 -21.12 -17.75
N ASP A 220 13.24 -21.46 -16.68
CA ASP A 220 13.00 -20.58 -15.53
C ASP A 220 14.27 -20.10 -14.79
N TRP A 221 15.43 -20.71 -15.02
CA TRP A 221 16.72 -20.26 -14.47
C TRP A 221 17.05 -18.82 -14.87
N MET A 222 16.53 -18.32 -15.99
CA MET A 222 16.78 -16.95 -16.49
C MET A 222 16.26 -15.85 -15.56
N HIS A 223 15.40 -16.19 -14.58
CA HIS A 223 14.81 -15.26 -13.63
C HIS A 223 15.35 -15.40 -12.19
N LYS A 224 16.31 -16.30 -11.96
CA LYS A 224 16.88 -16.55 -10.63
C LYS A 224 18.27 -15.92 -10.54
N ILE A 225 18.30 -14.65 -10.15
CA ILE A 225 19.57 -13.96 -9.88
C ILE A 225 19.82 -14.02 -8.37
N MET A 226 21.01 -14.49 -7.99
CA MET A 226 21.34 -14.74 -6.60
C MET A 226 22.18 -13.65 -5.95
N GLN A 227 23.07 -12.93 -6.65
CA GLN A 227 23.97 -11.96 -6.00
C GLN A 227 24.20 -10.71 -6.84
N PHE A 228 24.02 -9.54 -6.22
CA PHE A 228 24.35 -8.23 -6.75
C PHE A 228 24.61 -7.27 -5.57
N GLY A 229 25.32 -6.17 -5.81
CA GLY A 229 25.55 -5.15 -4.80
C GLY A 229 26.32 -3.95 -5.35
N HIS A 230 26.30 -2.86 -4.59
CA HIS A 230 26.95 -1.59 -4.92
C HIS A 230 27.67 -1.06 -3.68
N LEU A 231 28.76 -0.33 -3.91
CA LEU A 231 29.52 0.38 -2.90
C LEU A 231 29.44 1.88 -3.21
N GLU A 232 28.93 2.67 -2.29
CA GLU A 232 28.94 4.13 -2.36
C GLU A 232 30.02 4.66 -1.41
N GLU A 233 31.02 5.36 -1.96
CA GLU A 233 32.08 6.01 -1.19
C GLU A 233 31.60 7.39 -0.64
N VAL A 234 32.33 7.96 0.32
CA VAL A 234 31.95 9.23 1.00
C VAL A 234 31.82 10.41 0.03
N ASP A 235 32.56 10.37 -1.08
CA ASP A 235 32.51 11.38 -2.15
C ASP A 235 31.30 11.23 -3.08
N GLY A 236 30.43 10.23 -2.83
CA GLY A 236 29.25 9.92 -3.63
C GLY A 236 29.55 9.02 -4.83
N THR A 237 30.78 8.53 -4.98
CA THR A 237 31.12 7.59 -6.06
C THR A 237 30.45 6.24 -5.81
N VAL A 238 29.59 5.83 -6.74
CA VAL A 238 28.93 4.51 -6.71
C VAL A 238 29.66 3.55 -7.64
N SER A 239 30.14 2.44 -7.07
CA SER A 239 30.81 1.35 -7.78
C SER A 239 30.02 0.05 -7.68
N LYS A 240 29.91 -0.70 -8.77
CA LYS A 240 29.32 -2.04 -8.73
C LYS A 240 30.26 -2.99 -7.99
N ILE A 241 29.70 -3.86 -7.15
CA ILE A 241 30.43 -5.02 -6.63
C ILE A 241 30.52 -6.02 -7.78
N ASP A 242 31.74 -6.37 -8.17
CA ASP A 242 32.02 -7.24 -9.32
C ASP A 242 32.31 -8.69 -8.90
N TRP A 243 32.68 -8.88 -7.64
CA TRP A 243 32.96 -10.18 -7.05
C TRP A 243 32.73 -10.15 -5.54
N THR A 244 32.28 -11.26 -4.96
CA THR A 244 32.22 -11.47 -3.51
C THR A 244 32.37 -12.94 -3.17
N ASP A 245 32.93 -13.26 -2.00
CA ASP A 245 32.95 -14.61 -1.43
C ASP A 245 31.69 -14.95 -0.61
N LEU A 246 30.72 -14.03 -0.49
CA LEU A 246 29.46 -14.26 0.21
C LEU A 246 28.79 -15.54 -0.29
N LYS A 247 28.43 -16.45 0.62
CA LYS A 247 27.71 -17.67 0.29
C LYS A 247 26.29 -17.59 0.84
N LEU A 248 25.30 -17.52 -0.05
CA LEU A 248 23.88 -17.50 0.36
C LEU A 248 23.47 -18.76 1.12
N SER A 249 24.13 -19.90 0.85
CA SER A 249 23.88 -21.16 1.56
C SER A 249 24.06 -21.04 3.07
N ASP A 250 24.93 -20.13 3.52
CA ASP A 250 25.19 -19.90 4.94
C ASP A 250 24.02 -19.16 5.63
N PHE A 251 23.06 -18.64 4.83
CA PHE A 251 21.90 -17.88 5.27
C PHE A 251 20.56 -18.58 4.96
N GLU A 252 20.58 -19.84 4.49
CA GLU A 252 19.37 -20.55 4.06
C GLU A 252 18.40 -20.90 5.21
N LYS A 253 18.92 -21.10 6.42
CA LYS A 253 18.10 -21.42 7.61
C LYS A 253 18.31 -20.38 8.70
N GLU A 254 17.20 -19.93 9.28
CA GLU A 254 17.16 -18.89 10.31
C GLU A 254 18.06 -19.22 11.52
N ASP A 255 18.08 -20.48 11.95
CA ASP A 255 18.87 -20.95 13.10
C ASP A 255 20.37 -21.09 12.82
N THR A 256 20.79 -21.07 11.55
CA THR A 256 22.18 -21.34 11.15
C THR A 256 22.92 -20.10 10.68
N ILE A 257 22.29 -18.92 10.72
CA ILE A 257 22.95 -17.69 10.29
C ILE A 257 24.13 -17.40 11.23
N PRO A 258 25.36 -17.24 10.71
CA PRO A 258 26.55 -17.04 11.52
C PRO A 258 26.58 -15.63 12.14
N MET A 259 26.80 -15.55 13.45
CA MET A 259 26.83 -14.28 14.19
C MET A 259 28.05 -13.42 13.91
N ASN A 260 29.15 -14.02 13.46
CA ASN A 260 30.36 -13.33 13.01
C ASN A 260 30.66 -13.87 11.62
N TYR A 261 30.44 -13.05 10.59
CA TYR A 261 30.63 -13.46 9.21
C TYR A 261 31.60 -12.51 8.50
N LYS A 262 32.65 -13.08 7.91
CA LYS A 262 33.61 -12.32 7.12
C LYS A 262 33.22 -12.43 5.65
N ILE A 263 33.11 -11.29 4.99
CA ILE A 263 32.88 -11.16 3.56
C ILE A 263 34.05 -10.41 2.94
N THR A 264 34.59 -10.96 1.87
CA THR A 264 35.50 -10.29 0.96
C THR A 264 34.74 -9.93 -0.31
N PHE A 265 34.91 -8.72 -0.81
CA PHE A 265 34.33 -8.34 -2.10
C PHE A 265 35.24 -7.37 -2.86
N THR A 266 35.06 -7.31 -4.17
CA THR A 266 35.79 -6.40 -5.06
C THR A 266 34.82 -5.43 -5.70
N ALA A 267 35.13 -4.13 -5.62
CA ALA A 267 34.38 -3.06 -6.29
C ALA A 267 35.36 -2.07 -6.91
N ALA A 268 35.13 -1.68 -8.17
CA ALA A 268 36.02 -0.80 -8.93
C ALA A 268 37.51 -1.22 -8.90
N GLY A 269 37.78 -2.53 -8.92
CA GLY A 269 39.14 -3.09 -8.89
C GLY A 269 39.86 -3.04 -7.54
N LYS A 270 39.20 -2.56 -6.47
CA LYS A 270 39.72 -2.59 -5.09
C LYS A 270 39.08 -3.73 -4.29
N ASN A 271 39.85 -4.36 -3.41
CA ASN A 271 39.36 -5.39 -2.49
C ASN A 271 38.93 -4.78 -1.15
N TYR A 272 37.86 -5.32 -0.60
CA TYR A 272 37.28 -4.90 0.67
C TYR A 272 37.06 -6.12 1.56
N ASP A 273 37.40 -5.96 2.84
CA ASP A 273 37.08 -6.92 3.91
C ASP A 273 35.97 -6.32 4.77
N ALA A 274 34.85 -7.03 4.88
CA ALA A 274 33.73 -6.70 5.76
C ALA A 274 33.56 -7.78 6.82
N ILE A 275 33.48 -7.38 8.09
CA ILE A 275 33.12 -8.27 9.21
C ILE A 275 31.74 -7.86 9.70
N ILE A 276 30.78 -8.76 9.60
CA ILE A 276 29.40 -8.56 10.03
C ILE A 276 29.19 -9.27 11.36
N ASN A 277 28.71 -8.53 12.36
CA ASN A 277 28.40 -9.03 13.69
C ASN A 277 26.96 -8.68 14.10
N TYR A 278 26.27 -9.56 14.84
CA TYR A 278 24.98 -9.26 15.47
C TYR A 278 24.72 -10.15 16.71
N THR A 279 23.74 -9.78 17.55
CA THR A 279 23.40 -10.48 18.80
C THR A 279 22.27 -11.49 18.64
N VAL A 280 22.30 -12.55 19.45
CA VAL A 280 21.20 -13.53 19.54
C VAL A 280 19.97 -12.88 20.17
N GLY A 281 18.80 -13.06 19.55
CA GLY A 281 17.53 -12.50 20.03
C GLY A 281 17.10 -11.20 19.34
N ASP A 282 17.98 -10.54 18.59
CA ASP A 282 17.67 -9.29 17.89
C ASP A 282 16.91 -9.49 16.56
N ALA A 283 16.44 -10.71 16.27
CA ALA A 283 15.68 -10.99 15.06
C ALA A 283 14.20 -10.73 15.25
N ILE A 284 13.64 -9.95 14.33
CA ILE A 284 12.19 -9.85 14.18
C ILE A 284 11.80 -10.59 12.91
N THR A 285 11.00 -11.64 13.08
CA THR A 285 10.56 -12.50 11.99
C THR A 285 9.14 -12.12 11.58
N CYS A 286 8.92 -11.90 10.28
CA CYS A 286 7.59 -11.70 9.71
C CYS A 286 7.34 -12.74 8.62
N TYR A 287 6.10 -13.20 8.51
CA TYR A 287 5.75 -14.19 7.50
C TYR A 287 5.13 -13.51 6.28
N ASN A 288 5.56 -13.92 5.09
CA ASN A 288 5.24 -13.33 3.79
C ASN A 288 4.57 -14.35 2.84
N GLY A 289 3.81 -13.84 1.87
CA GLY A 289 2.96 -14.64 0.97
C GLY A 289 1.61 -15.05 1.56
N GLN A 290 0.64 -15.38 0.70
CA GLN A 290 -0.65 -15.96 1.10
C GLN A 290 -0.38 -17.33 1.73
N SER A 291 -0.94 -17.67 2.89
CA SER A 291 -0.57 -18.87 3.67
C SER A 291 0.86 -18.91 4.25
N CYS A 292 1.55 -17.76 4.37
CA CYS A 292 2.86 -17.65 5.03
C CYS A 292 3.96 -18.53 4.42
N TYR A 293 4.10 -18.59 3.09
CA TYR A 293 5.13 -19.40 2.42
C TYR A 293 6.58 -18.95 2.67
N TRP A 294 6.80 -17.72 3.14
CA TRP A 294 8.12 -17.16 3.37
C TRP A 294 8.22 -16.60 4.79
N ALA A 295 9.38 -16.70 5.42
CA ALA A 295 9.74 -16.00 6.63
C ALA A 295 10.82 -14.98 6.28
N CYS A 296 10.65 -13.73 6.68
CA CYS A 296 11.65 -12.68 6.54
C CYS A 296 12.09 -12.21 7.93
N THR A 297 13.38 -12.32 8.21
CA THR A 297 13.98 -11.93 9.48
C THR A 297 14.78 -10.66 9.30
N THR A 298 14.51 -9.66 10.13
CA THR A 298 15.27 -8.40 10.17
C THR A 298 16.24 -8.41 11.34
N ARG A 299 17.50 -8.04 11.12
CA ARG A 299 18.54 -7.94 12.16
C ARG A 299 19.37 -6.67 11.98
N ASN A 300 19.63 -5.96 13.07
CA ASN A 300 20.64 -4.90 13.10
C ASN A 300 22.02 -5.53 13.11
N LEU A 301 22.92 -4.96 12.31
CA LEU A 301 24.29 -5.43 12.16
C LEU A 301 25.28 -4.38 12.65
N HIS A 302 26.36 -4.84 13.28
CA HIS A 302 27.59 -4.09 13.41
C HIS A 302 28.55 -4.55 12.32
N VAL A 303 28.93 -3.63 11.43
CA VAL A 303 29.77 -3.93 10.28
C VAL A 303 31.12 -3.24 10.44
N HIS A 304 32.21 -3.97 10.26
CA HIS A 304 33.55 -3.39 10.14
C HIS A 304 34.00 -3.53 8.70
N LEU A 305 34.09 -2.41 7.97
CA LEU A 305 34.55 -2.36 6.58
C LEU A 305 35.97 -1.78 6.55
N ASN A 306 36.95 -2.58 6.13
CA ASN A 306 38.37 -2.19 6.11
C ASN A 306 38.84 -1.57 7.44
N GLY A 307 38.35 -2.09 8.57
CA GLY A 307 38.67 -1.60 9.92
C GLY A 307 37.83 -0.42 10.40
N SER A 308 36.98 0.17 9.56
CA SER A 308 36.04 1.23 9.96
C SER A 308 34.72 0.62 10.43
N GLY A 309 34.29 0.95 11.65
CA GLY A 309 33.02 0.49 12.20
C GLY A 309 31.81 1.24 11.63
N GLY A 310 30.69 0.53 11.49
CA GLY A 310 29.43 1.04 10.99
C GLY A 310 28.25 0.18 11.42
N ILE A 311 27.05 0.62 11.06
CA ILE A 311 25.80 -0.08 11.34
C ILE A 311 25.16 -0.49 10.02
N GLY A 312 24.63 -1.70 9.98
CA GLY A 312 23.92 -2.26 8.84
C GLY A 312 22.59 -2.86 9.24
N LEU A 313 21.82 -3.27 8.23
CA LEU A 313 20.58 -4.00 8.41
C LEU A 313 20.62 -5.22 7.49
N MET A 314 20.30 -6.39 8.04
CA MET A 314 20.13 -7.62 7.27
C MET A 314 18.65 -8.00 7.25
N ILE A 315 18.14 -8.24 6.04
CA ILE A 315 16.81 -8.81 5.83
C ILE A 315 17.01 -10.13 5.10
N ALA A 316 16.84 -11.25 5.81
CA ALA A 316 16.94 -12.59 5.23
C ALA A 316 15.54 -13.15 5.00
N CYS A 317 15.22 -13.57 3.78
CA CYS A 317 13.91 -14.14 3.44
C CYS A 317 14.06 -15.59 2.96
N CYS A 318 13.48 -16.53 3.69
CA CYS A 318 13.58 -17.97 3.44
C CYS A 318 12.20 -18.62 3.32
N PRO A 319 12.05 -19.76 2.61
CA PRO A 319 10.80 -20.50 2.60
C PRO A 319 10.42 -20.98 4.01
N TYR A 320 9.19 -20.72 4.45
CA TYR A 320 8.69 -21.16 5.74
C TYR A 320 8.04 -22.54 5.62
N THR A 321 8.49 -23.49 6.44
CA THR A 321 8.03 -24.89 6.45
C THR A 321 7.39 -25.31 7.77
N GLY A 322 7.24 -24.39 8.73
CA GLY A 322 6.61 -24.67 10.03
C GLY A 322 5.10 -24.91 9.94
N SER A 323 4.49 -25.35 11.03
CA SER A 323 3.03 -25.55 11.09
C SER A 323 2.33 -24.23 10.78
N LYS A 324 1.41 -24.24 9.81
CA LYS A 324 0.53 -23.11 9.45
C LYS A 324 -0.37 -22.77 10.65
N GLN A 325 0.15 -22.11 11.67
CA GLN A 325 -0.63 -21.55 12.77
C GLN A 325 -1.26 -20.22 12.35
N ILE A 326 -1.88 -20.18 11.18
CA ILE A 326 -2.85 -19.11 10.95
C ILE A 326 -4.10 -19.63 11.66
N LYS A 327 -4.35 -19.17 12.88
CA LYS A 327 -5.73 -19.04 13.33
C LYS A 327 -6.32 -17.97 12.43
N SER A 328 -6.67 -18.33 11.20
CA SER A 328 -7.58 -17.49 10.44
C SER A 328 -8.79 -17.40 11.35
N PRO A 329 -9.23 -16.20 11.76
CA PRO A 329 -10.59 -16.09 12.24
C PRO A 329 -11.41 -16.68 11.09
N ASP A 330 -11.98 -17.87 11.30
CA ASP A 330 -12.84 -18.53 10.33
C ASP A 330 -14.14 -17.74 10.15
N THR A 331 -14.32 -16.69 10.95
CA THR A 331 -14.96 -15.46 10.51
C THR A 331 -14.17 -14.89 9.34
N ARG A 332 -14.46 -15.42 8.14
CA ARG A 332 -14.69 -14.53 6.99
C ARG A 332 -15.67 -13.48 7.48
N VAL A 333 -15.16 -12.40 8.08
CA VAL A 333 -15.85 -11.13 8.11
C VAL A 333 -16.21 -10.94 6.65
N GLN A 334 -17.49 -11.08 6.31
CA GLN A 334 -17.96 -10.65 5.01
C GLN A 334 -17.74 -9.15 5.00
N TYR A 335 -16.53 -8.74 4.61
CA TYR A 335 -16.24 -7.37 4.30
C TYR A 335 -17.17 -7.03 3.14
N LEU A 336 -18.18 -6.23 3.44
CA LEU A 336 -19.14 -5.76 2.47
C LEU A 336 -18.34 -4.93 1.47
N THR A 337 -18.06 -5.55 0.33
CA THR A 337 -17.37 -4.88 -0.77
C THR A 337 -18.25 -3.73 -1.22
N ARG A 338 -17.68 -2.52 -1.24
CA ARG A 338 -18.25 -1.34 -1.90
C ARG A 338 -18.64 -1.76 -3.32
N PRO A 339 -19.94 -1.79 -3.68
CA PRO A 339 -20.31 -2.11 -5.04
C PRO A 339 -19.94 -0.94 -5.95
N ASP A 340 -18.94 -1.10 -6.81
CA ASP A 340 -18.48 -0.06 -7.76
C ASP A 340 -19.50 0.29 -8.87
N THR A 341 -20.67 -0.37 -8.90
CA THR A 341 -21.45 -0.53 -10.14
C THR A 341 -22.84 0.09 -10.18
N PHE A 342 -23.25 0.92 -9.20
CA PHE A 342 -24.59 1.54 -9.24
C PHE A 342 -24.54 3.02 -9.59
N ALA A 343 -24.33 3.34 -10.86
CA ALA A 343 -24.31 4.70 -11.40
C ALA A 343 -25.70 5.27 -11.76
N GLN A 344 -26.80 4.72 -11.22
CA GLN A 344 -28.14 5.27 -11.47
C GLN A 344 -28.46 6.37 -10.46
N LYS A 345 -28.44 7.61 -10.94
CA LYS A 345 -28.78 8.82 -10.21
C LYS A 345 -30.14 9.35 -10.70
N ASP A 346 -31.18 8.55 -10.58
CA ASP A 346 -32.52 8.82 -11.13
C ASP A 346 -33.62 8.94 -10.07
N ARG A 347 -33.32 8.74 -8.78
CA ARG A 347 -34.30 8.80 -7.68
C ARG A 347 -33.93 9.83 -6.61
N TYR A 348 -34.94 10.51 -6.06
CA TYR A 348 -34.77 11.46 -4.95
C TYR A 348 -34.63 10.81 -3.59
N ILE A 349 -35.17 9.59 -3.43
CA ILE A 349 -35.02 8.78 -2.23
C ILE A 349 -34.56 7.37 -2.58
N LEU A 350 -33.81 6.75 -1.68
CA LEU A 350 -33.41 5.35 -1.73
C LEU A 350 -33.58 4.73 -0.34
N HIS A 351 -34.30 3.62 -0.23
CA HIS A 351 -34.41 2.90 1.03
C HIS A 351 -33.10 2.18 1.35
N PHE A 352 -32.79 1.97 2.63
CA PHE A 352 -31.57 1.24 3.01
C PHE A 352 -31.50 -0.18 2.45
N ALA A 353 -32.65 -0.79 2.18
CA ALA A 353 -32.75 -2.10 1.53
C ALA A 353 -32.52 -2.05 0.01
N ASP A 354 -32.59 -0.88 -0.62
CA ASP A 354 -32.35 -0.75 -2.06
C ASP A 354 -30.84 -0.87 -2.32
N LYS A 355 -30.45 -1.76 -3.25
CA LYS A 355 -29.04 -2.00 -3.58
C LYS A 355 -28.31 -0.74 -4.04
N GLN A 356 -29.02 0.20 -4.67
CA GLN A 356 -28.50 1.51 -5.09
C GLN A 356 -28.09 2.40 -3.90
N CYS A 357 -28.66 2.19 -2.70
CA CYS A 357 -28.29 2.90 -1.47
C CYS A 357 -26.89 2.49 -0.97
N GLN A 358 -26.31 1.42 -1.51
CA GLN A 358 -24.92 1.01 -1.27
C GLN A 358 -23.92 1.78 -2.16
N ASN A 359 -24.29 2.96 -2.69
CA ASN A 359 -23.38 3.88 -3.38
C ASN A 359 -23.19 5.17 -2.59
N GLU A 360 -22.01 5.32 -1.99
CA GLU A 360 -21.63 6.48 -1.17
C GLU A 360 -21.72 7.82 -1.93
N ASN A 361 -21.42 7.85 -3.23
CA ASN A 361 -21.50 9.07 -4.02
C ASN A 361 -22.95 9.58 -4.20
N ILE A 362 -23.93 8.72 -3.93
CA ILE A 362 -25.35 9.04 -4.05
C ILE A 362 -25.95 9.39 -2.67
N VAL A 363 -25.51 8.72 -1.60
CA VAL A 363 -26.17 8.81 -0.28
C VAL A 363 -25.27 9.31 0.86
N GLY A 364 -23.98 9.46 0.63
CA GLY A 364 -22.98 9.80 1.65
C GLY A 364 -22.60 8.64 2.57
N GLY A 365 -21.54 8.82 3.37
CA GLY A 365 -20.89 7.74 4.14
C GLY A 365 -21.78 7.06 5.18
N LYS A 366 -22.59 7.82 5.90
CA LYS A 366 -23.47 7.30 6.97
C LYS A 366 -24.62 6.46 6.42
N ALA A 367 -25.31 6.97 5.39
CA ALA A 367 -26.41 6.24 4.77
C ALA A 367 -25.90 5.00 4.03
N TYR A 368 -24.75 5.09 3.36
CA TYR A 368 -24.05 3.95 2.79
C TYR A 368 -23.80 2.87 3.85
N SER A 369 -23.22 3.25 4.99
CA SER A 369 -22.95 2.32 6.10
C SER A 369 -24.22 1.66 6.62
N LEU A 370 -25.33 2.40 6.75
CA LEU A 370 -26.63 1.84 7.15
C LEU A 370 -27.20 0.88 6.10
N ALA A 371 -27.10 1.19 4.81
CA ALA A 371 -27.55 0.30 3.72
C ALA A 371 -26.73 -0.99 3.66
N VAL A 372 -25.43 -0.88 3.90
CA VAL A 372 -24.51 -2.01 4.00
C VAL A 372 -24.87 -2.90 5.19
N LEU A 373 -25.03 -2.33 6.39
CA LEU A 373 -25.46 -3.06 7.58
C LEU A 373 -26.85 -3.70 7.38
N THR A 374 -27.78 -3.01 6.71
CA THR A 374 -29.12 -3.53 6.39
C THR A 374 -29.07 -4.75 5.48
N SER A 375 -28.03 -4.89 4.64
CA SER A 375 -27.87 -6.04 3.75
C SER A 375 -27.27 -7.27 4.41
N ILE A 376 -26.72 -7.14 5.62
CA ILE A 376 -26.24 -8.28 6.40
C ILE A 376 -27.44 -8.94 7.08
N ILE A 377 -27.67 -10.21 6.78
CA ILE A 377 -28.67 -11.02 7.47
C ILE A 377 -27.98 -11.63 8.70
N THR A 378 -28.20 -11.05 9.88
CA THR A 378 -27.71 -11.56 11.17
C THR A 378 -28.71 -11.26 12.29
N ASP A 379 -28.68 -12.07 13.35
CA ASP A 379 -29.45 -11.86 14.58
C ASP A 379 -28.68 -11.00 15.61
N ASP A 380 -27.41 -10.65 15.34
CA ASP A 380 -26.54 -9.93 16.29
C ASP A 380 -26.92 -8.45 16.46
N PHE A 381 -27.52 -7.85 15.43
CA PHE A 381 -27.94 -6.45 15.46
C PHE A 381 -29.16 -6.20 14.57
N ILE A 382 -29.88 -5.12 14.85
CA ILE A 382 -31.03 -4.67 14.06
C ILE A 382 -30.77 -3.24 13.58
N VAL A 383 -30.81 -3.04 12.26
CA VAL A 383 -30.81 -1.69 11.68
C VAL A 383 -32.25 -1.20 11.57
N PRO A 384 -32.60 -0.03 12.14
CA PRO A 384 -33.91 0.57 11.95
C PRO A 384 -34.21 0.82 10.47
N GLN A 385 -35.43 0.50 10.04
CA GLN A 385 -35.85 0.80 8.68
C GLN A 385 -35.79 2.30 8.40
N GLY A 386 -35.35 2.67 7.20
CA GLY A 386 -35.21 4.05 6.80
C GLY A 386 -34.90 4.20 5.32
N PHE A 387 -34.75 5.45 4.91
CA PHE A 387 -34.33 5.83 3.56
C PHE A 387 -33.41 7.04 3.61
N CYS A 388 -32.61 7.21 2.56
CA CYS A 388 -31.78 8.38 2.33
C CYS A 388 -32.43 9.27 1.27
N VAL A 389 -32.42 10.58 1.52
CA VAL A 389 -32.65 11.60 0.48
C VAL A 389 -31.34 11.77 -0.28
N THR A 390 -31.34 11.56 -1.59
CA THR A 390 -30.10 11.42 -2.38
C THR A 390 -29.43 12.76 -2.67
N SER A 391 -28.15 12.72 -3.06
CA SER A 391 -27.41 13.91 -3.54
C SER A 391 -28.09 14.56 -4.75
N LEU A 392 -28.80 13.79 -5.57
CA LEU A 392 -29.62 14.32 -6.67
C LEU A 392 -30.74 15.25 -6.18
N ALA A 393 -31.40 14.91 -5.08
CA ALA A 393 -32.45 15.75 -4.50
C ALA A 393 -31.88 17.10 -4.05
N LEU A 394 -30.71 17.08 -3.39
CA LEU A 394 -30.02 18.31 -3.02
C LEU A 394 -29.64 19.14 -4.26
N GLU A 395 -28.98 18.54 -5.25
CA GLU A 395 -28.59 19.23 -6.49
C GLU A 395 -29.79 19.88 -7.17
N ARG A 396 -30.89 19.14 -7.28
CA ARG A 396 -32.11 19.65 -7.90
C ARG A 396 -32.73 20.79 -7.07
N GLN A 397 -32.77 20.66 -5.73
CA GLN A 397 -33.24 21.73 -4.85
C GLN A 397 -32.41 23.01 -5.02
N LEU A 398 -31.08 22.89 -5.09
CA LEU A 398 -30.18 24.04 -5.26
C LEU A 398 -30.33 24.67 -6.65
N GLN A 399 -30.68 23.88 -7.66
CA GLN A 399 -30.97 24.36 -9.02
C GLN A 399 -32.39 24.94 -9.16
N HIS A 400 -33.30 24.62 -8.26
CA HIS A 400 -34.73 24.93 -8.39
C HIS A 400 -35.03 26.42 -8.53
N CYS A 401 -34.31 27.29 -7.80
CA CYS A 401 -34.47 28.73 -7.92
C CYS A 401 -33.14 29.46 -8.06
N LYS A 402 -33.17 30.53 -8.86
CA LYS A 402 -32.00 31.35 -9.16
C LYS A 402 -31.36 31.94 -7.89
N GLN A 403 -32.17 32.29 -6.90
CA GLN A 403 -31.69 32.83 -5.62
C GLN A 403 -30.72 31.88 -4.90
N LEU A 404 -30.99 30.57 -4.88
CA LEU A 404 -30.09 29.60 -4.24
C LEU A 404 -28.79 29.43 -5.02
N GLN A 405 -28.87 29.42 -6.35
CA GLN A 405 -27.68 29.36 -7.21
C GLN A 405 -26.78 30.59 -7.00
N ASP A 406 -27.37 31.78 -6.96
CA ASP A 406 -26.65 33.04 -6.74
C ASP A 406 -25.96 33.05 -5.35
N LEU A 407 -26.64 32.57 -4.29
CA LEU A 407 -26.06 32.45 -2.95
C LEU A 407 -24.84 31.52 -2.91
N ILE A 408 -24.91 30.36 -3.58
CA ILE A 408 -23.81 29.39 -3.61
C ILE A 408 -22.61 29.96 -4.38
N ASN A 409 -22.86 30.58 -5.53
CA ASN A 409 -21.80 31.23 -6.31
C ASN A 409 -21.13 32.35 -5.50
N ASP A 410 -21.91 33.15 -4.77
CA ASP A 410 -21.38 34.17 -3.88
C ASP A 410 -20.52 33.58 -2.75
N ILE A 411 -20.94 32.48 -2.09
CA ILE A 411 -20.11 31.79 -1.09
C ILE A 411 -18.76 31.36 -1.70
N ILE A 412 -18.77 30.83 -2.92
CA ILE A 412 -17.56 30.40 -3.62
C ILE A 412 -16.64 31.60 -3.93
N ASP A 413 -17.21 32.73 -4.34
CA ASP A 413 -16.44 33.93 -4.68
C ASP A 413 -15.93 34.67 -3.44
N ILE A 414 -16.68 34.67 -2.34
CA ILE A 414 -16.25 35.21 -1.03
C ILE A 414 -15.12 34.34 -0.45
N SER A 415 -15.28 33.01 -0.43
CA SER A 415 -14.25 32.10 0.11
C SER A 415 -12.93 32.15 -0.70
N ARG A 416 -13.00 32.49 -1.99
CA ARG A 416 -11.82 32.70 -2.86
C ARG A 416 -11.28 34.14 -2.84
N GLY A 417 -11.85 35.02 -2.01
CA GLY A 417 -11.44 36.42 -1.91
C GLY A 417 -11.73 37.28 -3.15
N LYS A 418 -12.56 36.80 -4.08
CA LYS A 418 -12.99 37.57 -5.26
C LYS A 418 -14.04 38.62 -4.91
N LYS A 419 -14.83 38.37 -3.87
CA LYS A 419 -15.84 39.28 -3.34
C LYS A 419 -15.47 39.68 -1.91
N LYS A 420 -15.46 40.98 -1.62
CA LYS A 420 -15.15 41.52 -0.28
C LYS A 420 -16.42 41.60 0.56
N GLU A 421 -16.82 40.46 1.10
CA GLU A 421 -17.88 40.37 2.12
C GLU A 421 -17.38 39.48 3.28
N ASP A 422 -18.00 39.60 4.45
CA ASP A 422 -17.71 38.75 5.59
C ASP A 422 -18.31 37.34 5.38
N LEU A 423 -17.45 36.31 5.35
CA LEU A 423 -17.85 34.94 5.04
C LEU A 423 -18.82 34.40 6.09
N GLU A 424 -18.58 34.65 7.37
CA GLU A 424 -19.42 34.16 8.46
C GLU A 424 -20.85 34.73 8.35
N THR A 425 -20.98 36.04 8.19
CA THR A 425 -22.27 36.72 8.00
C THR A 425 -22.99 36.21 6.75
N TYR A 426 -22.25 35.97 5.65
CA TYR A 426 -22.84 35.48 4.41
C TYR A 426 -23.31 34.02 4.52
N CYS A 427 -22.55 33.17 5.20
CA CYS A 427 -22.96 31.80 5.54
C CYS A 427 -24.25 31.81 6.38
N GLN A 428 -24.34 32.64 7.42
CA GLN A 428 -25.55 32.76 8.26
C GLN A 428 -26.79 33.17 7.44
N LYS A 429 -26.63 34.14 6.54
CA LYS A 429 -27.67 34.57 5.60
C LYS A 429 -28.10 33.41 4.68
N THR A 430 -27.13 32.68 4.15
CA THR A 430 -27.36 31.56 3.21
C THR A 430 -28.10 30.41 3.89
N VAL A 431 -27.66 30.00 5.08
CA VAL A 431 -28.33 29.00 5.93
C VAL A 431 -29.79 29.39 6.15
N SER A 432 -30.05 30.64 6.52
CA SER A 432 -31.41 31.14 6.77
C SER A 432 -32.29 31.06 5.51
N ILE A 433 -31.76 31.47 4.36
CA ILE A 433 -32.52 31.43 3.10
C ILE A 433 -32.82 29.98 2.69
N ILE A 434 -31.84 29.08 2.76
CA ILE A 434 -32.05 27.65 2.43
C ILE A 434 -33.13 27.04 3.34
N GLN A 435 -33.12 27.34 4.64
CA GLN A 435 -34.11 26.81 5.59
C GLN A 435 -35.54 27.32 5.33
N THR A 436 -35.68 28.55 4.85
CA THR A 436 -36.99 29.16 4.54
C THR A 436 -37.51 28.84 3.14
N THR A 437 -36.62 28.43 2.23
CA THR A 437 -36.99 28.07 0.86
C THR A 437 -37.80 26.78 0.86
N SER A 438 -38.96 26.78 0.20
CA SER A 438 -39.78 25.59 0.06
C SER A 438 -39.03 24.50 -0.70
N VAL A 439 -39.10 23.27 -0.18
CA VAL A 439 -38.59 22.08 -0.88
C VAL A 439 -39.44 21.85 -2.13
N GLU A 440 -38.79 21.59 -3.27
CA GLU A 440 -39.46 21.34 -4.54
C GLU A 440 -40.48 20.19 -4.44
N GLU A 441 -41.64 20.36 -5.07
CA GLU A 441 -42.80 19.47 -4.89
C GLU A 441 -42.48 18.01 -5.25
N GLN A 442 -41.67 17.75 -6.29
CA GLN A 442 -41.29 16.38 -6.67
C GLN A 442 -40.44 15.69 -5.60
N ILE A 443 -39.54 16.42 -4.95
CA ILE A 443 -38.70 15.89 -3.87
C ILE A 443 -39.54 15.68 -2.62
N LYS A 444 -40.37 16.68 -2.29
CA LYS A 444 -41.31 16.62 -1.17
C LYS A 444 -42.23 15.41 -1.28
N GLN A 445 -42.81 15.18 -2.44
CA GLN A 445 -43.67 14.03 -2.71
C GLN A 445 -42.91 12.71 -2.53
N ALA A 446 -41.69 12.61 -3.07
CA ALA A 446 -40.85 11.42 -2.88
C ALA A 446 -40.54 11.13 -1.40
N ILE A 447 -40.28 12.16 -0.59
CA ILE A 447 -40.06 12.01 0.87
C ILE A 447 -41.33 11.51 1.55
N LEU A 448 -42.50 12.06 1.21
CA LEU A 448 -43.79 11.64 1.79
C LEU A 448 -44.12 10.18 1.46
N GLU A 449 -43.88 9.75 0.21
CA GLU A 449 -44.03 8.35 -0.21
C GLU A 449 -43.08 7.42 0.56
N GLY A 450 -41.83 7.87 0.79
CA GLY A 450 -40.87 7.15 1.61
C GLY A 450 -41.33 6.96 3.06
N LEU A 451 -41.91 8.01 3.67
CA LEU A 451 -42.47 7.95 5.02
C LEU A 451 -43.69 7.02 5.08
N GLU A 452 -44.62 7.15 4.14
CA GLU A 452 -45.81 6.29 4.07
C GLU A 452 -45.42 4.80 4.00
N ARG A 453 -44.41 4.46 3.20
CA ARG A 453 -43.90 3.10 3.10
C ARG A 453 -43.33 2.57 4.42
N LEU A 454 -42.66 3.41 5.21
CA LEU A 454 -42.16 3.03 6.55
C LEU A 454 -43.30 2.84 7.55
N GLU A 455 -44.37 3.64 7.45
CA GLU A 455 -45.53 3.51 8.32
C GLU A 455 -46.36 2.26 8.02
N LEU A 456 -46.42 1.84 6.75
CA LEU A 456 -47.09 0.61 6.34
C LEU A 456 -46.34 -0.65 6.78
N SER A 457 -45.00 -0.61 6.86
CA SER A 457 -44.18 -1.75 7.29
C SER A 457 -44.10 -1.89 8.82
N ALA A 458 -44.33 -0.82 9.58
CA ALA A 458 -44.38 -0.84 11.03
C ALA A 458 -45.73 -1.40 11.53
N ASN A 459 -45.72 -2.59 12.14
CA ASN A 459 -46.93 -3.20 12.70
C ASN A 459 -47.69 -2.21 13.61
N LYS A 460 -48.93 -1.90 13.23
CA LYS A 460 -49.80 -0.77 13.66
C LYS A 460 -50.07 -0.59 15.16
N LYS A 461 -49.50 -1.38 16.06
CA LYS A 461 -49.96 -1.41 17.46
C LYS A 461 -49.28 -0.44 18.41
N HIS A 462 -48.00 -0.06 18.27
CA HIS A 462 -47.34 0.77 19.30
C HIS A 462 -46.21 1.72 18.87
N VAL A 463 -46.00 1.97 17.57
CA VAL A 463 -44.92 2.88 17.15
C VAL A 463 -45.40 4.33 17.18
N ARG A 464 -44.80 5.17 18.02
CA ARG A 464 -44.89 6.62 17.86
C ARG A 464 -44.14 6.94 16.56
N ASN A 465 -44.81 7.47 15.54
CA ASN A 465 -44.23 7.87 14.23
C ASN A 465 -43.27 9.05 14.40
N LEU A 466 -42.13 8.79 15.03
CA LEU A 466 -41.05 9.72 15.28
C LEU A 466 -39.82 9.25 14.51
N TYR A 467 -39.19 10.18 13.83
CA TYR A 467 -38.08 9.94 12.93
C TYR A 467 -36.81 10.62 13.44
N ALA A 468 -35.65 10.05 13.12
CA ALA A 468 -34.37 10.72 13.24
C ALA A 468 -33.94 11.20 11.84
N VAL A 469 -33.79 12.50 11.66
CA VAL A 469 -33.33 13.11 10.42
C VAL A 469 -31.86 13.47 10.58
N ARG A 470 -30.98 12.77 9.87
CA ARG A 470 -29.53 12.87 9.99
C ARG A 470 -28.92 13.26 8.65
N SER A 471 -28.00 14.21 8.66
CA SER A 471 -27.16 14.50 7.51
C SER A 471 -26.19 13.34 7.21
N SER A 472 -26.04 13.02 5.94
CA SER A 472 -25.06 12.07 5.41
C SER A 472 -24.38 12.72 4.22
N ALA A 473 -23.23 13.37 4.42
CA ALA A 473 -22.54 14.08 3.36
C ALA A 473 -21.62 13.14 2.56
N VAL A 474 -21.47 13.43 1.27
CA VAL A 474 -20.54 12.74 0.38
C VAL A 474 -19.13 13.22 0.71
N GLY A 475 -18.20 12.30 0.98
CA GLY A 475 -16.84 12.65 1.40
C GLY A 475 -16.72 13.14 2.85
N GLU A 476 -17.78 13.04 3.66
CA GLU A 476 -17.76 13.34 5.11
C GLU A 476 -16.82 12.41 5.88
N ASP A 477 -16.80 11.14 5.45
CA ASP A 477 -16.03 10.05 6.02
C ASP A 477 -14.93 9.66 5.03
N SER A 478 -13.93 10.53 4.86
CA SER A 478 -12.71 10.18 4.10
C SER A 478 -11.65 9.60 5.04
N GLU A 479 -10.75 8.76 4.54
CA GLU A 479 -9.63 8.23 5.32
C GLU A 479 -8.66 9.32 5.82
N GLU A 480 -8.66 10.49 5.17
CA GLU A 480 -7.74 11.60 5.48
C GLU A 480 -8.30 12.53 6.56
N THR A 481 -9.63 12.65 6.66
CA THR A 481 -10.31 13.55 7.59
C THR A 481 -11.74 13.08 7.88
N SER A 482 -12.11 13.02 9.16
CA SER A 482 -13.49 12.84 9.59
C SER A 482 -14.07 14.20 9.97
N ALA A 483 -15.10 14.65 9.25
CA ALA A 483 -15.85 15.86 9.58
C ALA A 483 -16.91 15.59 10.68
N ALA A 484 -16.53 14.80 11.69
CA ALA A 484 -17.43 14.39 12.76
C ALA A 484 -17.96 15.60 13.54
N GLY A 485 -19.29 15.72 13.60
CA GLY A 485 -19.97 16.75 14.40
C GLY A 485 -20.26 18.08 13.69
N GLN A 486 -19.87 18.25 12.43
CA GLN A 486 -20.13 19.49 11.68
C GLN A 486 -21.57 19.58 11.14
N ASN A 487 -22.18 18.43 10.83
CA ASN A 487 -23.49 18.40 10.20
C ASN A 487 -24.64 18.09 11.20
N SER A 488 -25.82 18.65 10.93
CA SER A 488 -26.97 18.61 11.84
C SER A 488 -27.65 17.23 11.96
N THR A 489 -28.12 16.90 13.17
CA THR A 489 -28.98 15.74 13.45
C THR A 489 -30.19 16.19 14.27
N TYR A 490 -31.39 15.75 13.86
CA TYR A 490 -32.66 16.05 14.52
C TYR A 490 -33.34 14.74 14.95
N LEU A 491 -33.65 14.61 16.24
CA LEU A 491 -34.25 13.40 16.83
C LEU A 491 -35.71 13.66 17.21
N GLY A 492 -36.53 12.61 17.22
CA GLY A 492 -37.93 12.71 17.68
C GLY A 492 -38.83 13.56 16.76
N VAL A 493 -38.52 13.59 15.46
CA VAL A 493 -39.21 14.43 14.46
C VAL A 493 -40.52 13.76 14.03
N LYS A 494 -41.64 14.49 14.03
CA LYS A 494 -42.92 13.97 13.51
C LYS A 494 -42.90 13.96 11.97
N ALA A 495 -43.69 13.09 11.33
CA ALA A 495 -43.77 12.99 9.86
C ALA A 495 -43.92 14.36 9.16
N ASN A 496 -44.84 15.21 9.64
CA ASN A 496 -45.09 16.55 9.08
C ASN A 496 -43.89 17.51 9.20
N ASP A 497 -42.95 17.24 10.10
CA ASP A 497 -41.76 18.05 10.34
C ASP A 497 -40.51 17.53 9.61
N VAL A 498 -40.57 16.34 9.00
CA VAL A 498 -39.40 15.70 8.36
C VAL A 498 -38.85 16.57 7.24
N ILE A 499 -39.70 17.06 6.33
CA ILE A 499 -39.29 17.89 5.19
C ILE A 499 -38.56 19.16 5.67
N ARG A 500 -39.07 19.79 6.73
CA ARG A 500 -38.42 20.95 7.36
C ARG A 500 -37.06 20.59 7.94
N CYS A 501 -36.93 19.43 8.57
CA CYS A 501 -35.65 18.97 9.11
C CYS A 501 -34.66 18.59 8.00
N VAL A 502 -35.12 18.05 6.87
CA VAL A 502 -34.28 17.81 5.69
C VAL A 502 -33.70 19.12 5.15
N ALA A 503 -34.52 20.16 5.00
CA ALA A 503 -34.05 21.49 4.58
C ALA A 503 -33.01 22.06 5.56
N LYS A 504 -33.21 21.86 6.88
CA LYS A 504 -32.22 22.25 7.89
C LYS A 504 -30.91 21.46 7.78
N CYS A 505 -30.96 20.17 7.50
CA CYS A 505 -29.77 19.37 7.25
C CYS A 505 -29.00 19.87 6.01
N TRP A 506 -29.70 20.16 4.92
CA TRP A 506 -29.06 20.76 3.73
C TRP A 506 -28.45 22.13 4.00
N ALA A 507 -29.15 22.98 4.75
CA ALA A 507 -28.62 24.27 5.14
C ALA A 507 -27.32 24.14 5.97
N SER A 508 -27.19 23.10 6.81
CA SER A 508 -25.99 22.91 7.64
C SER A 508 -24.70 22.67 6.83
N LEU A 509 -24.81 22.26 5.56
CA LEU A 509 -23.66 22.19 4.64
C LEU A 509 -23.02 23.58 4.39
N PHE A 510 -23.81 24.65 4.50
CA PHE A 510 -23.37 26.02 4.25
C PHE A 510 -23.14 26.82 5.56
N SER A 511 -23.02 26.11 6.68
CA SER A 511 -22.57 26.73 7.94
C SER A 511 -21.15 27.25 7.78
N TYR A 512 -20.76 28.26 8.57
CA TYR A 512 -19.42 28.82 8.49
C TYR A 512 -18.35 27.75 8.72
N GLN A 513 -18.52 26.89 9.72
CA GLN A 513 -17.59 25.80 10.01
C GLN A 513 -17.49 24.79 8.86
N SER A 514 -18.62 24.47 8.22
CA SER A 514 -18.65 23.53 7.08
C SER A 514 -18.03 24.09 5.81
N VAL A 515 -18.04 25.42 5.63
CA VAL A 515 -17.44 26.10 4.46
C VAL A 515 -15.96 26.42 4.68
N GLU A 516 -15.55 26.67 5.92
CA GLU A 516 -14.15 26.90 6.30
C GLU A 516 -13.30 25.62 6.18
N TYR A 517 -13.91 24.48 6.53
CA TYR A 517 -13.35 23.14 6.33
C TYR A 517 -13.29 22.78 4.84
#